data_AF-A0A1G0WR38-F1
#
_entry.id   AF-A0A1G0WR38-F1
#
_cell.length_a   1.000
_cell.length_b   1.000
_cell.length_c   1.000
_cell.angle_alpha   90.00
_cell.angle_beta   90.00
_cell.angle_gamma   90.00
#
_symmetry.space_group_name_H-M   'P 1'
#
loop_
_entity.id
_entity.type
_entity.pdbx_description
1 polymer ?
#
loop_
_entity_poly.entity_id
_entity_poly.type
_entity_poly.pdbx_seq_one_letter_code
_entity_poly.pdbx_strand_id
1 'polypeptide(L)'
;MSSGFNIRALLVSIIVGTIVVLLFSWASGSQFDTSLFPVLAMLSGFIITGFIIGIITKGITIIEPGLGSIIVASITYFILPSLQIKGFTEITQDTDWIIILMNGVVLTFLGAWLGEMFQHGDIRKEEDKSLSFHWGWVFAGTVFGILVSIVIAIIVNLIVGDEPFYFIIPFFVGLFFTGIMVGMKSPGITIKEAGLSGFLTITILTSIVRLTLVTEIEFEYIILGLVLGYVVAMLGGFAGEKLQSRKEKKA
;
A
#
# COMPACT_ATOMS: atom_id res chain seq x y z
N MET A 1 11.79 2.05 27.82
CA MET A 1 10.35 1.77 27.71
C MET A 1 10.20 0.30 27.35
N SER A 2 9.56 -0.53 28.18
CA SER A 2 9.41 -1.96 27.88
C SER A 2 8.38 -2.13 26.76
N SER A 3 8.82 -2.50 25.56
CA SER A 3 7.96 -3.04 24.52
C SER A 3 7.53 -4.45 24.96
N GLY A 4 6.51 -4.51 25.82
CA GLY A 4 5.90 -5.79 26.18
C GLY A 4 5.20 -6.36 24.96
N PHE A 5 5.53 -7.61 24.61
CA PHE A 5 4.91 -8.35 23.53
C PHE A 5 3.37 -8.26 23.60
N ASN A 6 2.73 -7.80 22.52
CA ASN A 6 1.28 -7.61 22.50
C ASN A 6 0.56 -8.75 21.77
N ILE A 7 0.17 -9.78 22.53
CA ILE A 7 -0.54 -10.95 22.00
C ILE A 7 -1.88 -10.59 21.30
N ARG A 8 -2.59 -9.56 21.77
CA ARG A 8 -3.86 -9.15 21.16
C ARG A 8 -3.63 -8.55 19.78
N ALA A 9 -2.61 -7.70 19.64
CA ALA A 9 -2.24 -7.13 18.35
C ALA A 9 -1.80 -8.23 17.36
N LEU A 10 -1.04 -9.22 17.83
CA LEU A 10 -0.66 -10.39 17.03
C LEU A 10 -1.88 -11.19 16.55
N LEU A 11 -2.84 -11.49 17.44
CA LEU A 11 -4.03 -12.26 17.04
C LEU A 11 -4.90 -11.51 16.05
N VAL A 12 -5.11 -10.21 16.27
CA VAL A 12 -5.88 -9.36 15.33
C VAL A 12 -5.20 -9.35 13.97
N SER A 13 -3.87 -9.25 13.92
CA SER A 13 -3.17 -9.19 12.64
C SER A 13 -3.13 -10.52 11.89
N ILE A 14 -3.05 -11.65 12.59
CA ILE A 14 -3.17 -12.97 11.94
C ILE A 14 -4.55 -13.11 11.30
N ILE A 15 -5.62 -12.76 12.03
CA ILE A 15 -7.00 -12.89 11.53
C ILE A 15 -7.22 -11.95 10.35
N VAL A 16 -6.96 -10.65 10.55
CA VAL A 16 -7.18 -9.64 9.50
C VAL A 16 -6.26 -9.88 8.32
N GLY A 17 -4.99 -10.20 8.56
CA GLY A 17 -4.03 -10.47 7.50
C GLY A 17 -4.39 -11.69 6.67
N THR A 18 -4.79 -12.79 7.30
CA THR A 18 -5.28 -13.97 6.57
C THR A 18 -6.48 -13.61 5.71
N ILE A 19 -7.48 -12.90 6.26
CA ILE A 19 -8.67 -12.49 5.51
C ILE A 19 -8.30 -11.59 4.33
N VAL A 20 -7.49 -10.55 4.56
CA VAL A 20 -7.13 -9.58 3.52
C VAL A 20 -6.28 -10.22 2.43
N VAL A 21 -5.25 -11.00 2.80
CA VAL A 21 -4.37 -11.68 1.83
C VAL A 21 -5.16 -12.66 0.98
N LEU A 22 -6.01 -13.51 1.58
CA LEU A 22 -6.82 -14.46 0.83
C LEU A 22 -7.88 -13.75 -0.03
N LEU A 23 -8.56 -12.73 0.51
CA LEU A 23 -9.55 -11.95 -0.23
C LEU A 23 -8.93 -11.28 -1.44
N PHE A 24 -7.77 -10.63 -1.29
CA PHE A 24 -7.12 -9.93 -2.39
C PHE A 24 -6.62 -10.91 -3.44
N SER A 25 -6.07 -12.04 -3.01
CA SER A 25 -5.65 -13.13 -3.90
C SER A 25 -6.83 -13.66 -4.71
N TRP A 26 -7.95 -13.97 -4.06
CA TRP A 26 -9.15 -14.47 -4.74
C TRP A 26 -9.77 -13.42 -5.67
N ALA A 27 -9.94 -12.18 -5.19
CA ALA A 27 -10.58 -11.11 -5.95
C ALA A 27 -9.80 -10.74 -7.21
N SER A 28 -8.47 -10.66 -7.12
CA SER A 28 -7.62 -10.40 -8.29
C SER A 28 -7.42 -11.65 -9.14
N GLY A 29 -7.05 -12.78 -8.55
CA GLY A 29 -6.75 -14.02 -9.29
C GLY A 29 -7.96 -14.66 -9.97
N SER A 30 -9.19 -14.33 -9.58
CA SER A 30 -10.39 -14.76 -10.32
C SER A 30 -10.62 -14.01 -11.63
N GLN A 31 -10.02 -12.82 -11.78
CA GLN A 31 -10.22 -11.93 -12.92
C GLN A 31 -9.07 -11.98 -13.94
N PHE A 32 -7.84 -12.22 -13.47
CA PHE A 32 -6.64 -12.20 -14.33
C PHE A 32 -6.18 -13.60 -14.74
N ASP A 33 -5.61 -13.66 -15.93
CA ASP A 33 -5.07 -14.90 -16.52
C ASP A 33 -3.58 -15.06 -16.24
N THR A 34 -2.93 -14.00 -15.78
CA THR A 34 -1.50 -13.94 -15.44
C THR A 34 -1.30 -13.76 -13.95
N SER A 35 -0.22 -14.31 -13.42
CA SER A 35 0.06 -14.31 -11.98
C SER A 35 0.59 -13.01 -11.38
N LEU A 36 1.15 -12.12 -12.19
CA LEU A 36 1.87 -10.96 -11.65
C LEU A 36 0.94 -9.97 -10.90
N PHE A 37 -0.21 -9.58 -11.45
CA PHE A 37 -1.13 -8.67 -10.74
C PHE A 37 -1.76 -9.33 -9.50
N PRO A 38 -2.26 -10.58 -9.55
CA PRO A 38 -2.72 -11.29 -8.36
C PRO A 38 -1.68 -11.44 -7.25
N VAL A 39 -0.42 -11.70 -7.60
CA VAL A 39 0.69 -11.73 -6.64
C VAL A 39 0.90 -10.35 -6.01
N LEU A 40 0.90 -9.26 -6.78
CA LEU A 40 1.03 -7.91 -6.22
C LEU A 40 -0.13 -7.53 -5.30
N ALA A 41 -1.35 -7.90 -5.67
CA ALA A 41 -2.54 -7.75 -4.82
C ALA A 41 -2.36 -8.53 -3.51
N MET A 42 -1.96 -9.80 -3.58
CA MET A 42 -1.66 -10.62 -2.39
C MET A 42 -0.60 -9.97 -1.49
N LEU A 43 0.52 -9.52 -2.06
CA LEU A 43 1.61 -8.86 -1.34
C LEU A 43 1.16 -7.53 -0.70
N SER A 44 0.26 -6.78 -1.34
CA SER A 44 -0.33 -5.59 -0.72
C SER A 44 -1.12 -5.92 0.56
N GLY A 45 -1.74 -7.11 0.62
CA GLY A 45 -2.39 -7.62 1.83
C GLY A 45 -1.41 -7.83 2.99
N PHE A 46 -0.19 -8.29 2.71
CA PHE A 46 0.87 -8.40 3.73
C PHE A 46 1.32 -7.03 4.25
N ILE A 47 1.39 -6.01 3.38
CA ILE A 47 1.70 -4.64 3.80
C ILE A 47 0.55 -4.08 4.67
N ILE A 48 -0.72 -4.29 4.28
CA ILE A 48 -1.89 -3.88 5.08
C ILE A 48 -1.86 -4.56 6.46
N THR A 49 -1.51 -5.85 6.51
CA THR A 49 -1.36 -6.59 7.77
C THR A 49 -0.34 -5.90 8.69
N GLY A 50 0.83 -5.56 8.16
CA GLY A 50 1.86 -4.84 8.89
C GLY A 50 1.38 -3.47 9.35
N PHE A 51 0.74 -2.72 8.45
CA PHE A 51 0.21 -1.38 8.73
C PHE A 51 -0.77 -1.36 9.89
N ILE A 52 -1.68 -2.33 9.94
CA ILE A 52 -2.64 -2.47 11.05
C ILE A 52 -1.91 -2.76 12.37
N ILE A 53 -0.90 -3.65 12.36
CA ILE A 53 -0.09 -3.94 13.56
C ILE A 53 0.63 -2.68 14.04
N GLY A 54 1.27 -1.96 13.13
CA GLY A 54 2.01 -0.73 13.42
C GLY A 54 1.12 0.37 13.97
N ILE A 55 -0.17 0.42 13.60
CA ILE A 55 -1.15 1.36 14.18
C ILE A 55 -1.64 0.92 15.57
N ILE A 56 -1.79 -0.38 15.82
CA ILE A 56 -2.35 -0.89 17.08
C ILE A 56 -1.28 -0.96 18.19
N THR A 57 -0.05 -1.32 17.81
CA THR A 57 1.02 -1.61 18.75
C THR A 57 1.80 -0.34 19.04
N LYS A 58 2.13 -0.08 20.32
CA LYS A 58 2.85 1.13 20.72
C LYS A 58 4.36 0.88 20.72
N GLY A 59 5.12 1.76 20.10
CA GLY A 59 6.58 1.70 20.07
C GLY A 59 7.14 0.98 18.84
N ILE A 60 8.44 0.67 18.86
CA ILE A 60 9.14 -0.01 17.76
C ILE A 60 8.77 -1.50 17.81
N THR A 61 8.06 -1.97 16.79
CA THR A 61 7.40 -3.27 16.79
C THR A 61 7.91 -4.13 15.64
N ILE A 62 8.91 -4.97 15.95
CA ILE A 62 9.52 -5.90 14.98
C ILE A 62 8.98 -7.31 15.17
N ILE A 63 8.73 -7.72 16.41
CA ILE A 63 8.42 -9.13 16.74
C ILE A 63 7.00 -9.51 16.32
N GLU A 64 6.00 -8.70 16.67
CA GLU A 64 4.60 -8.93 16.35
C GLU A 64 4.32 -9.00 14.83
N PRO A 65 4.79 -8.06 13.99
CA PRO A 65 4.60 -8.17 12.55
C PRO A 65 5.34 -9.35 11.93
N GLY A 66 6.55 -9.67 12.41
CA GLY A 66 7.30 -10.83 11.94
C GLY A 66 6.55 -12.14 12.21
N LEU A 67 6.16 -12.40 13.46
CA LEU A 67 5.44 -13.63 13.80
C LEU A 67 4.06 -13.71 13.12
N GLY A 68 3.33 -12.60 13.07
CA GLY A 68 2.01 -12.55 12.43
C GLY A 68 2.10 -12.91 10.95
N SER A 69 3.04 -12.30 10.23
CA SER A 69 3.23 -12.55 8.80
C SER A 69 3.70 -13.97 8.49
N ILE A 70 4.54 -14.60 9.31
CA ILE A 70 4.95 -16.00 9.12
C ILE A 70 3.73 -16.94 9.21
N ILE A 71 2.84 -16.70 10.18
CA ILE A 71 1.62 -17.50 10.33
C ILE A 71 0.66 -17.26 9.14
N VAL A 72 0.45 -15.99 8.75
CA VAL A 72 -0.38 -15.65 7.58
C VAL A 72 0.19 -16.28 6.30
N ALA A 73 1.51 -16.21 6.10
CA ALA A 73 2.20 -16.85 4.98
C ALA A 73 2.01 -18.37 4.98
N SER A 74 2.16 -19.01 6.14
CA SER A 74 1.96 -20.45 6.28
C SER A 74 0.53 -20.87 5.93
N ILE A 75 -0.47 -20.14 6.44
CA ILE A 75 -1.87 -20.38 6.12
C ILE A 75 -2.13 -20.19 4.62
N THR A 76 -1.59 -19.10 4.06
CA THR A 76 -1.74 -18.76 2.64
C THR A 76 -1.13 -19.84 1.74
N TYR A 77 0.03 -20.39 2.10
CA TYR A 77 0.70 -21.48 1.39
C TYR A 77 -0.16 -22.74 1.27
N PHE A 78 -0.87 -23.13 2.33
CA PHE A 78 -1.71 -24.33 2.27
C PHE A 78 -3.06 -24.09 1.60
N ILE A 79 -3.58 -22.86 1.64
CA ILE A 79 -4.90 -22.53 1.10
C ILE A 79 -4.83 -22.20 -0.39
N LEU A 80 -4.03 -21.21 -0.81
CA LEU A 80 -4.15 -20.67 -2.17
C LEU A 80 -3.87 -21.69 -3.29
N PRO A 81 -2.82 -22.52 -3.22
CA PRO A 81 -2.59 -23.55 -4.23
C PRO A 81 -3.75 -24.54 -4.34
N SER A 82 -4.43 -24.84 -3.22
CA SER A 82 -5.56 -25.77 -3.19
C SER A 82 -6.83 -25.23 -3.87
N LEU A 83 -6.96 -23.89 -3.97
CA LEU A 83 -8.13 -23.25 -4.57
C LEU A 83 -8.09 -23.22 -6.10
N GLN A 84 -6.94 -23.52 -6.72
CA GLN A 84 -6.76 -23.54 -8.18
C GLN A 84 -7.30 -22.27 -8.87
N ILE A 85 -7.06 -21.11 -8.25
CA ILE A 85 -7.49 -19.81 -8.77
C ILE A 85 -6.75 -19.54 -10.09
N LYS A 86 -7.49 -19.12 -11.12
CA LYS A 86 -7.01 -18.89 -12.50
C LYS A 86 -5.69 -18.12 -12.55
N GLY A 87 -5.65 -16.95 -11.92
CA GLY A 87 -4.47 -16.09 -11.88
C GLY A 87 -3.31 -16.62 -11.03
N PHE A 88 -3.37 -17.83 -10.50
CA PHE A 88 -2.23 -18.47 -9.82
C PHE A 88 -1.84 -19.82 -10.44
N THR A 89 -2.52 -20.27 -11.50
CA THR A 89 -2.24 -21.59 -12.10
C THR A 89 -0.86 -21.69 -12.76
N GLU A 90 -0.25 -20.55 -13.10
CA GLU A 90 1.13 -20.49 -13.60
C GLU A 90 2.17 -20.84 -12.52
N ILE A 91 1.82 -20.67 -11.24
CA ILE A 91 2.72 -20.90 -10.10
C ILE A 91 2.64 -22.37 -9.70
N THR A 92 3.47 -23.18 -10.36
CA THR A 92 3.43 -24.65 -10.24
C THR A 92 4.44 -25.22 -9.26
N GLN A 93 5.51 -24.49 -8.94
CA GLN A 93 6.57 -24.97 -8.05
C GLN A 93 6.37 -24.45 -6.63
N ASP A 94 6.54 -25.33 -5.64
CA ASP A 94 6.51 -24.95 -4.22
C ASP A 94 7.55 -23.87 -3.89
N THR A 95 8.70 -23.88 -4.58
CA THR A 95 9.76 -22.88 -4.44
C THR A 95 9.27 -21.47 -4.80
N ASP A 96 8.44 -21.34 -5.83
CA ASP A 96 7.92 -20.04 -6.27
C ASP A 96 6.94 -19.48 -5.22
N TRP A 97 6.05 -20.33 -4.70
CA TRP A 97 5.17 -19.97 -3.59
C TRP A 97 5.95 -19.54 -2.35
N ILE A 98 6.98 -20.28 -1.97
CA ILE A 98 7.83 -19.94 -0.82
C ILE A 98 8.50 -18.58 -1.03
N ILE A 99 9.09 -18.33 -2.20
CA ILE A 99 9.76 -17.05 -2.51
C ILE A 99 8.77 -15.89 -2.43
N ILE A 100 7.58 -16.04 -3.03
CA ILE A 100 6.55 -15.00 -3.00
C ILE A 100 6.12 -14.71 -1.56
N LEU A 101 5.88 -15.74 -0.76
CA LEU A 101 5.44 -15.58 0.63
C LEU A 101 6.54 -15.02 1.54
N MET A 102 7.80 -15.36 1.29
CA MET A 102 8.95 -14.72 1.95
C MET A 102 9.00 -13.23 1.66
N ASN A 103 8.74 -12.82 0.41
CA ASN A 103 8.61 -11.40 0.07
C ASN A 103 7.40 -10.76 0.79
N GLY A 104 6.29 -11.48 0.93
CA GLY A 104 5.15 -11.05 1.74
C GLY A 104 5.55 -10.74 3.19
N VAL A 105 6.27 -11.66 3.84
CA VAL A 105 6.80 -11.46 5.20
C VAL A 105 7.69 -10.22 5.30
N VAL A 106 8.61 -10.02 4.34
CA VAL A 106 9.47 -8.82 4.30
C VAL A 106 8.63 -7.55 4.15
N LEU A 107 7.62 -7.56 3.27
CA LEU A 107 6.75 -6.43 3.02
C LEU A 107 5.83 -6.10 4.20
N THR A 108 5.53 -7.04 5.09
CA THR A 108 4.84 -6.74 6.36
C THR A 108 5.63 -5.76 7.22
N PHE A 109 6.97 -5.83 7.25
CA PHE A 109 7.77 -4.85 8.01
C PHE A 109 7.66 -3.45 7.41
N LEU A 110 7.60 -3.33 6.09
CA LEU A 110 7.36 -2.04 5.42
C LEU A 110 5.98 -1.48 5.82
N GLY A 111 4.96 -2.34 5.90
CA GLY A 111 3.65 -1.99 6.41
C GLY A 111 3.69 -1.52 7.87
N ALA A 112 4.35 -2.27 8.74
CA ALA A 112 4.49 -1.92 10.16
C ALA A 112 5.16 -0.57 10.36
N TRP A 113 6.25 -0.32 9.63
CA TRP A 113 6.92 0.99 9.60
C TRP A 113 5.99 2.11 9.15
N LEU A 114 5.20 1.88 8.09
CA LEU A 114 4.20 2.85 7.63
C LEU A 114 3.14 3.14 8.72
N GLY A 115 2.69 2.11 9.44
CA GLY A 115 1.75 2.24 10.54
C GLY A 115 2.31 3.05 11.71
N GLU A 116 3.56 2.77 12.09
CA GLU A 116 4.28 3.53 13.11
C GLU A 116 4.46 5.00 12.70
N MET A 117 4.77 5.29 11.43
CA MET A 117 4.84 6.66 10.90
C MET A 117 3.52 7.42 11.09
N PHE A 118 2.38 6.75 10.92
CA PHE A 118 1.06 7.36 11.12
C PHE A 118 0.75 7.68 12.59
N GLN A 119 1.26 6.87 13.52
CA GLN A 119 1.15 7.15 14.95
C GLN A 119 2.02 8.34 15.38
N HIS A 120 3.28 8.37 14.92
CA HIS A 120 4.25 9.36 15.37
C HIS A 120 4.18 10.69 14.60
N GLY A 121 3.53 10.71 13.43
CA GLY A 121 3.41 11.90 12.58
C GLY A 121 2.78 13.09 13.28
N ASP A 122 1.73 12.85 14.06
CA ASP A 122 1.03 13.92 14.79
C ASP A 122 1.94 14.52 15.89
N ILE A 123 2.71 13.68 16.58
CA ILE A 123 3.61 14.10 17.67
C ILE A 123 4.77 14.95 17.13
N ARG A 124 5.42 14.49 16.05
CA ARG A 124 6.56 15.21 15.46
C ARG A 124 6.17 16.57 14.86
N LYS A 125 4.91 16.73 14.46
CA LYS A 125 4.39 17.99 13.89
C LYS A 125 4.21 19.10 14.92
N GLU A 126 3.97 18.76 16.18
CA GLU A 126 3.92 19.75 17.27
C GLU A 126 5.33 20.19 17.71
N GLU A 127 6.31 19.28 17.61
CA GLU A 127 7.70 19.51 18.01
C GLU A 127 8.52 20.26 16.96
N ASP A 128 8.37 19.93 15.67
CA ASP A 128 9.13 20.54 14.59
C ASP A 128 8.37 21.70 13.94
N LYS A 129 8.62 22.92 14.42
CA LYS A 129 8.09 24.17 13.83
C LYS A 129 8.87 24.64 12.60
N SER A 130 9.95 23.95 12.22
CA SER A 130 10.73 24.32 11.05
C SER A 130 10.12 23.66 9.80
N LEU A 131 9.90 24.46 8.74
CA LEU A 131 9.46 23.96 7.43
C LEU A 131 10.62 23.22 6.73
N SER A 132 10.97 22.03 7.24
CA SER A 132 12.01 21.18 6.67
C SER A 132 11.38 20.07 5.80
N PHE A 133 12.10 19.65 4.77
CA PHE A 133 11.64 18.62 3.84
C PHE A 133 11.91 17.22 4.40
N HIS A 134 10.89 16.35 4.41
CA HIS A 134 10.94 15.04 5.04
C HIS A 134 10.82 13.88 4.04
N TRP A 135 11.95 13.27 3.68
CA TRP A 135 11.98 12.08 2.81
C TRP A 135 11.19 10.88 3.35
N GLY A 136 11.12 10.72 4.67
CA GLY A 136 10.32 9.66 5.29
C GLY A 136 8.85 9.71 4.88
N TRP A 137 8.27 10.91 4.77
CA TRP A 137 6.89 11.09 4.32
C TRP A 137 6.72 10.92 2.82
N VAL A 138 7.75 11.24 2.03
CA VAL A 138 7.76 10.93 0.59
C VAL A 138 7.63 9.42 0.37
N PHE A 139 8.46 8.63 1.07
CA PHE A 139 8.40 7.17 0.98
C PHE A 139 7.13 6.58 1.58
N ALA A 140 6.68 7.08 2.74
CA ALA A 140 5.42 6.65 3.34
C ALA A 140 4.22 6.91 2.42
N GLY A 141 4.17 8.10 1.81
CA GLY A 141 3.19 8.46 0.78
C GLY A 141 3.28 7.54 -0.44
N THR A 142 4.48 7.23 -0.90
CA THR A 142 4.69 6.34 -2.06
C THR A 142 4.09 4.95 -1.82
N VAL A 143 4.42 4.34 -0.68
CA VAL A 143 3.92 3.02 -0.28
C VAL A 143 2.41 3.06 -0.12
N PHE A 144 1.89 4.04 0.64
CA PHE A 144 0.45 4.22 0.83
C PHE A 144 -0.29 4.38 -0.50
N GLY A 145 0.26 5.16 -1.44
CA GLY A 145 -0.34 5.36 -2.75
C GLY A 145 -0.40 4.12 -3.61
N ILE A 146 0.64 3.28 -3.57
CA ILE A 146 0.62 1.97 -4.23
C ILE A 146 -0.48 1.10 -3.62
N LEU A 147 -0.58 1.03 -2.28
CA LEU A 147 -1.60 0.24 -1.60
C LEU A 147 -3.01 0.69 -1.97
N VAL A 148 -3.31 1.99 -1.83
CA VAL A 148 -4.65 2.51 -2.13
C VAL A 148 -4.99 2.30 -3.60
N SER A 149 -4.04 2.51 -4.50
CA SER A 149 -4.26 2.28 -5.94
C SER A 149 -4.54 0.80 -6.23
N ILE A 150 -3.79 -0.14 -5.64
CA ILE A 150 -4.05 -1.58 -5.82
C ILE A 150 -5.42 -1.96 -5.25
N VAL A 151 -5.77 -1.48 -4.05
CA VAL A 151 -7.08 -1.75 -3.44
C VAL A 151 -8.22 -1.25 -4.32
N ILE A 152 -8.10 -0.02 -4.84
CA ILE A 152 -9.13 0.54 -5.73
C ILE A 152 -9.15 -0.23 -7.06
N ALA A 153 -8.00 -0.65 -7.59
CA ALA A 153 -7.94 -1.46 -8.80
C ALA A 153 -8.68 -2.80 -8.61
N ILE A 154 -8.50 -3.48 -7.48
CA ILE A 154 -9.25 -4.69 -7.15
C ILE A 154 -10.76 -4.40 -7.14
N ILE A 155 -11.19 -3.32 -6.47
CA ILE A 155 -12.62 -2.97 -6.38
C ILE A 155 -13.20 -2.64 -7.75
N VAL A 156 -12.50 -1.82 -8.54
CA VAL A 156 -12.93 -1.44 -9.88
C VAL A 156 -13.05 -2.70 -10.74
N ASN A 157 -12.04 -3.57 -10.74
CA ASN A 157 -12.06 -4.78 -11.56
C ASN A 157 -13.18 -5.75 -11.18
N LEU A 158 -13.54 -5.84 -9.89
CA LEU A 158 -14.70 -6.63 -9.45
C LEU A 158 -16.04 -6.09 -9.97
N ILE A 159 -16.13 -4.79 -10.29
CA ILE A 159 -17.37 -4.14 -10.73
C ILE A 159 -17.46 -4.13 -12.26
N VAL A 160 -16.36 -3.81 -12.95
CA VAL A 160 -16.37 -3.55 -14.40
C VAL A 160 -15.54 -4.54 -15.23
N GLY A 161 -14.88 -5.52 -14.61
CA GLY A 161 -14.00 -6.49 -15.28
C GLY A 161 -12.56 -6.01 -15.44
N ASP A 162 -11.77 -6.71 -16.24
CA ASP A 162 -10.33 -6.51 -16.47
C ASP A 162 -10.01 -5.49 -17.59
N GLU A 163 -10.99 -4.69 -17.98
CA GLU A 163 -10.89 -3.69 -19.05
C GLU A 163 -9.81 -2.61 -18.76
N PRO A 164 -8.73 -2.53 -19.58
CA PRO A 164 -7.56 -1.69 -19.32
C PRO A 164 -7.87 -0.19 -19.11
N PHE A 165 -8.91 0.31 -19.77
CA PHE A 165 -9.32 1.71 -19.68
C PHE A 165 -9.65 2.14 -18.24
N TYR A 166 -10.26 1.26 -17.45
CA TYR A 166 -10.71 1.62 -16.09
C TYR A 166 -9.59 1.68 -15.05
N PHE A 167 -8.37 1.21 -15.38
CA PHE A 167 -7.20 1.31 -14.49
C PHE A 167 -6.73 2.75 -14.27
N ILE A 168 -7.22 3.70 -15.07
CA ILE A 168 -7.01 5.13 -14.83
C ILE A 168 -7.62 5.59 -13.50
N ILE A 169 -8.78 5.05 -13.12
CA ILE A 169 -9.53 5.46 -11.92
C ILE A 169 -8.70 5.17 -10.64
N PRO A 170 -8.19 3.94 -10.43
CA PRO A 170 -7.30 3.65 -9.32
C PRO A 170 -6.10 4.59 -9.20
N PHE A 171 -5.50 5.00 -10.31
CA PHE A 171 -4.37 5.94 -10.28
C PHE A 171 -4.78 7.31 -9.79
N PHE A 172 -5.79 7.93 -10.41
CA PHE A 172 -6.21 9.27 -9.99
C PHE A 172 -6.68 9.30 -8.54
N VAL A 173 -7.51 8.33 -8.14
CA VAL A 173 -8.06 8.29 -6.80
C VAL A 173 -6.97 7.95 -5.78
N GLY A 174 -6.12 6.97 -6.06
CA GLY A 174 -5.01 6.59 -5.19
C GLY A 174 -3.98 7.69 -5.00
N LEU A 175 -3.58 8.37 -6.09
CA LEU A 175 -2.66 9.52 -6.04
C LEU A 175 -3.26 10.70 -5.26
N PHE A 176 -4.55 10.97 -5.44
CA PHE A 176 -5.21 12.05 -4.70
C PHE A 176 -5.26 11.76 -3.19
N PHE A 177 -5.62 10.53 -2.80
CA PHE A 177 -5.62 10.13 -1.39
C PHE A 177 -4.21 10.08 -0.78
N THR A 178 -3.21 9.71 -1.58
CA THR A 178 -1.79 9.82 -1.19
C THR A 178 -1.46 11.25 -0.81
N GLY A 179 -1.84 12.19 -1.68
CA GLY A 179 -1.66 13.61 -1.42
C GLY A 179 -2.35 14.05 -0.13
N ILE A 180 -3.64 13.72 0.04
CA ILE A 180 -4.40 14.07 1.25
C ILE A 180 -3.68 13.56 2.50
N MET A 181 -3.24 12.30 2.47
CA MET A 181 -2.58 11.68 3.60
C MET A 181 -1.29 12.42 3.96
N VAL A 182 -0.40 12.67 3.00
CA VAL A 182 0.85 13.41 3.23
C VAL A 182 0.56 14.84 3.70
N GLY A 183 -0.41 15.52 3.09
CA GLY A 183 -0.86 16.85 3.49
C GLY A 183 -1.34 16.95 4.94
N MET A 184 -2.07 15.93 5.40
CA MET A 184 -2.61 15.88 6.76
C MET A 184 -1.58 15.49 7.82
N LYS A 185 -0.62 14.62 7.47
CA LYS A 185 0.23 13.94 8.45
C LYS A 185 1.68 14.39 8.46
N SER A 186 2.20 14.86 7.32
CA SER A 186 3.60 15.30 7.28
C SER A 186 3.78 16.62 8.07
N PRO A 187 4.85 16.75 8.87
CA PRO A 187 5.23 18.00 9.51
C PRO A 187 5.97 18.96 8.57
N GLY A 188 6.41 18.48 7.39
CA GLY A 188 7.28 19.23 6.49
C GLY A 188 6.57 20.07 5.42
N ILE A 189 7.19 20.18 4.25
CA ILE A 189 6.66 20.94 3.11
C ILE A 189 5.67 20.05 2.35
N THR A 190 4.47 19.92 2.91
CA THR A 190 3.58 18.79 2.61
C THR A 190 3.14 18.72 1.14
N ILE A 191 2.88 19.85 0.47
CA ILE A 191 2.50 19.85 -0.96
C ILE A 191 3.62 19.29 -1.85
N LYS A 192 4.88 19.66 -1.57
CA LYS A 192 6.04 19.17 -2.35
C LYS A 192 6.30 17.70 -2.09
N GLU A 193 6.21 17.29 -0.83
CA GLU A 193 6.37 15.89 -0.42
C GLU A 193 5.27 15.02 -1.03
N ALA A 194 4.02 15.49 -1.02
CA ALA A 194 2.89 14.84 -1.65
C ALA A 194 3.10 14.67 -3.16
N GLY A 195 3.52 15.74 -3.86
CA GLY A 195 3.84 15.67 -5.28
C GLY A 195 4.90 14.62 -5.58
N LEU A 196 5.99 14.60 -4.81
CA LEU A 196 7.07 13.63 -5.02
C LEU A 196 6.64 12.19 -4.69
N SER A 197 5.82 11.98 -3.65
CA SER A 197 5.18 10.68 -3.40
C SER A 197 4.34 10.24 -4.58
N GLY A 198 3.50 11.13 -5.13
CA GLY A 198 2.67 10.84 -6.29
C GLY A 198 3.48 10.46 -7.52
N PHE A 199 4.56 11.19 -7.80
CA PHE A 199 5.49 10.88 -8.89
C PHE A 199 6.11 9.48 -8.74
N LEU A 200 6.60 9.13 -7.55
CA LEU A 200 7.19 7.81 -7.31
C LEU A 200 6.13 6.70 -7.38
N THR A 201 4.94 6.92 -6.83
CA THR A 201 3.81 5.98 -6.91
C THR A 201 3.47 5.68 -8.36
N ILE A 202 3.25 6.71 -9.19
CA ILE A 202 2.86 6.48 -10.59
C ILE A 202 4.00 5.87 -11.41
N THR A 203 5.25 6.17 -11.09
CA THR A 203 6.41 5.52 -11.74
C THR A 203 6.38 4.00 -11.51
N ILE A 204 6.14 3.57 -10.27
CA ILE A 204 6.08 2.15 -9.91
C ILE A 204 4.82 1.50 -10.50
N LEU A 205 3.66 2.15 -10.39
CA LEU A 205 2.40 1.62 -10.92
C LEU A 205 2.40 1.49 -12.45
N THR A 206 2.98 2.46 -13.17
CA THR A 206 3.14 2.38 -14.63
C THR A 206 4.04 1.20 -15.01
N SER A 207 5.10 0.96 -14.22
CA SER A 207 5.97 -0.20 -14.43
C SER A 207 5.22 -1.52 -14.21
N ILE A 208 4.36 -1.58 -13.19
CA ILE A 208 3.49 -2.74 -12.93
C ILE A 208 2.56 -2.96 -14.13
N VAL A 209 1.80 -1.94 -14.55
CA VAL A 209 0.88 -2.03 -15.70
C VAL A 209 1.59 -2.54 -16.94
N ARG A 210 2.79 -2.03 -17.20
CA ARG A 210 3.57 -2.44 -18.38
C ARG A 210 3.94 -3.92 -18.35
N LEU A 211 4.24 -4.44 -17.16
CA LEU A 211 4.63 -5.83 -16.96
C LEU A 211 3.41 -6.77 -16.87
N THR A 212 2.23 -6.27 -16.53
CA THR A 212 1.03 -7.09 -16.26
C THR A 212 -0.06 -7.02 -17.32
N LEU A 213 -0.34 -5.84 -17.87
CA LEU A 213 -1.58 -5.58 -18.64
C LEU A 213 -1.30 -5.15 -20.07
N VAL A 214 -0.30 -4.30 -20.28
CA VAL A 214 -0.04 -3.67 -21.58
C VAL A 214 1.45 -3.66 -21.86
N THR A 215 1.89 -4.40 -22.88
CA THR A 215 3.32 -4.54 -23.21
C THR A 215 3.95 -3.25 -23.75
N GLU A 216 3.15 -2.43 -24.44
CA GLU A 216 3.58 -1.17 -25.07
C GLU A 216 2.74 0.01 -24.57
N ILE A 217 3.39 0.94 -23.88
CA ILE A 217 2.81 2.22 -23.48
C ILE A 217 3.58 3.31 -24.22
N GLU A 218 2.90 4.14 -25.00
CA GLU A 218 3.54 5.23 -25.73
C GLU A 218 4.25 6.19 -24.75
N PHE A 219 5.38 6.74 -25.19
CA PHE A 219 6.22 7.58 -24.35
C PHE A 219 5.47 8.82 -23.85
N GLU A 220 4.60 9.39 -24.69
CA GLU A 220 3.75 10.52 -24.35
C GLU A 220 2.84 10.22 -23.16
N TYR A 221 2.24 9.02 -23.10
CA TYR A 221 1.39 8.62 -21.99
C TYR A 221 2.18 8.36 -20.72
N ILE A 222 3.42 7.87 -20.82
CA ILE A 222 4.31 7.73 -19.66
C ILE A 222 4.62 9.11 -19.07
N ILE A 223 5.08 10.06 -19.90
CA ILE A 223 5.40 11.41 -19.44
C ILE A 223 4.15 12.11 -18.88
N LEU A 224 3.02 11.99 -19.56
CA LEU A 224 1.75 12.54 -19.08
C LEU A 224 1.36 11.93 -17.72
N GLY A 225 1.45 10.62 -17.57
CA GLY A 225 1.17 9.91 -16.31
C GLY A 225 2.07 10.38 -15.17
N LEU A 226 3.37 10.54 -15.41
CA LEU A 226 4.32 11.07 -14.42
C LEU A 226 3.97 12.49 -13.96
N VAL A 227 3.67 13.39 -14.91
CA VAL A 227 3.28 14.78 -14.62
C VAL A 227 1.96 14.83 -13.87
N LEU A 228 0.95 14.07 -14.33
CA LEU A 228 -0.35 13.99 -13.66
C LEU A 228 -0.22 13.38 -12.27
N GLY A 229 0.61 12.36 -12.07
CA GLY A 229 0.86 11.78 -10.75
C GLY A 229 1.41 12.80 -9.76
N TYR A 230 2.36 13.63 -10.20
CA TYR A 230 2.87 14.73 -9.39
C TYR A 230 1.78 15.77 -9.07
N VAL A 231 1.06 16.25 -10.08
CA VAL A 231 0.06 17.32 -9.94
C VAL A 231 -1.14 16.87 -9.10
N VAL A 232 -1.69 15.68 -9.36
CA VAL A 232 -2.86 15.15 -8.62
C VAL A 232 -2.52 14.94 -7.15
N ALA A 233 -1.33 14.42 -6.85
CA ALA A 233 -0.90 14.28 -5.46
C ALA A 233 -0.64 15.64 -4.79
N MET A 234 -0.13 16.65 -5.49
CA MET A 234 -0.06 18.02 -4.96
C MET A 234 -1.45 18.58 -4.62
N LEU A 235 -2.44 18.38 -5.50
CA LEU A 235 -3.82 18.80 -5.25
C LEU A 235 -4.41 18.09 -4.03
N GLY A 236 -4.11 16.80 -3.87
CA GLY A 236 -4.42 16.04 -2.66
C GLY A 236 -3.74 16.63 -1.43
N GLY A 237 -2.45 16.95 -1.51
CA GLY A 237 -1.66 17.58 -0.44
C GLY A 237 -2.29 18.89 0.04
N PHE A 238 -2.65 19.76 -0.89
CA PHE A 238 -3.34 21.00 -0.59
C PHE A 238 -4.72 20.79 0.07
N ALA A 239 -5.48 19.79 -0.39
CA ALA A 239 -6.74 19.41 0.26
C ALA A 239 -6.50 18.89 1.69
N GLY A 240 -5.44 18.09 1.89
CA GLY A 240 -5.03 17.57 3.19
C GLY A 240 -4.66 18.67 4.19
N GLU A 241 -3.85 19.65 3.79
CA GLU A 241 -3.51 20.81 4.62
C GLU A 241 -4.76 21.58 5.05
N LYS A 242 -5.68 21.83 4.10
CA LYS A 242 -6.95 22.53 4.41
C LYS A 242 -7.83 21.76 5.39
N LEU A 243 -7.91 20.44 5.24
CA LEU A 243 -8.67 19.58 6.17
C LEU A 243 -8.07 19.63 7.57
N GLN A 244 -6.74 19.65 7.67
CA GLN A 244 -6.05 19.78 8.94
C GLN A 244 -6.28 21.13 9.60
N SER A 245 -6.06 22.25 8.89
CA SER A 245 -6.26 23.59 9.48
C SER A 245 -7.69 23.82 9.97
N ARG A 246 -8.68 23.14 9.38
CA ARG A 246 -10.07 23.17 9.86
C ARG A 246 -10.27 22.38 11.16
N LYS A 247 -9.54 21.29 11.37
CA LYS A 247 -9.58 20.53 12.63
C LYS A 247 -8.96 21.33 13.77
N GLU A 248 -7.80 21.95 13.53
CA GLU A 248 -7.10 22.79 14.52
C GLU A 248 -7.95 24.00 14.94
N LYS A 249 -8.72 24.60 14.03
CA LYS A 249 -9.64 25.70 14.37
C LYS A 249 -10.88 25.30 15.18
N LYS A 250 -11.18 24.00 15.25
CA LYS A 250 -12.36 23.47 15.96
C LYS A 250 -12.01 22.87 17.32
N ALA A 251 -10.74 22.57 17.56
CA ALA A 251 -10.20 22.11 18.84
C ALA A 251 -9.96 23.31 19.76
#